data_AF-A0A9Q1I4I2-F1
#
_entry.id   AF-A0A9Q1I4I2-F1
#
_cell.length_a   1.000
_cell.length_b   1.000
_cell.length_c   1.000
_cell.angle_alpha   90.00
_cell.angle_beta   90.00
_cell.angle_gamma   90.00
#
_symmetry.space_group_name_H-M   'P 1'
#
loop_
_entity.id
_entity.type
_entity.pdbx_description
1 polymer ?
#
loop_
_entity_poly.entity_id
_entity_poly.type
_entity_poly.pdbx_seq_one_letter_code
_entity_poly.pdbx_strand_id
1 'polypeptide(L)'
;MLTNVLPFQFTQQDFYECEDNLLSICQIKLHLSLVPIKALALQWCTHCLDINDPASVRCARDFFKEKYGGLDVLINNAAIAFKVADSTPFGIQAEVTLRTNFFATRDMCNEFLPIIKPGGRVVNVSSVMSSFALKNCSSELQARFRSDDITEEELVMLMEKFVQEAQKGEHTQKGWPNTAYGVSKLGLTVLSRIEARRLRKERPGDQILLNACCPGWVRTDMAGPNATKSPDEGAVTPVYLALLPPGVSEPHGQFVSEKQVQVW
;
A
#
# COMPACT_ATOMS: atom_id res chain seq x y z
N MET A 1 -4.84 -32.10 -42.09
CA MET A 1 -3.74 -32.37 -41.14
C MET A 1 -3.57 -31.07 -40.35
N LEU A 2 -4.22 -30.85 -39.18
CA LEU A 2 -3.99 -31.49 -37.88
C LEU A 2 -2.48 -31.71 -37.68
N THR A 3 -1.82 -31.04 -36.73
CA THR A 3 -1.97 -31.37 -35.30
C THR A 3 -1.60 -30.25 -34.31
N ASN A 4 -2.47 -30.14 -33.28
CA ASN A 4 -2.25 -29.94 -31.85
C ASN A 4 -1.41 -28.76 -31.32
N VAL A 5 -2.11 -27.74 -30.81
CA VAL A 5 -1.67 -26.94 -29.64
C VAL A 5 -2.56 -27.36 -28.47
N LEU A 6 -1.97 -28.03 -27.47
CA LEU A 6 -2.64 -28.32 -26.20
C LEU A 6 -2.58 -27.10 -25.27
N PRO A 7 -3.64 -26.83 -24.48
CA PRO A 7 -3.66 -25.79 -23.46
C PRO A 7 -3.07 -26.34 -22.15
N PHE A 8 -2.15 -25.61 -21.51
CA PHE A 8 -1.81 -25.86 -20.11
C PHE A 8 -2.80 -25.11 -19.21
N GLN A 9 -3.75 -25.86 -18.66
CA GLN A 9 -4.44 -25.51 -17.42
C GLN A 9 -3.44 -25.69 -16.27
N PHE A 10 -3.35 -24.72 -15.37
CA PHE A 10 -2.79 -24.95 -14.04
C PHE A 10 -3.94 -24.98 -13.04
N THR A 11 -4.18 -26.17 -12.48
CA THR A 11 -5.13 -26.44 -11.41
C THR A 11 -4.52 -26.12 -10.05
N GLN A 12 -5.40 -25.83 -9.10
CA GLN A 12 -5.16 -25.48 -7.71
C GLN A 12 -4.60 -26.66 -6.90
N GLN A 13 -3.31 -26.96 -7.03
CA GLN A 13 -2.62 -27.94 -6.18
C GLN A 13 -1.12 -27.78 -6.38
N ASP A 14 -0.47 -27.06 -5.45
CA ASP A 14 0.96 -27.17 -5.09
C ASP A 14 1.21 -26.23 -3.90
N PHE A 15 0.53 -26.54 -2.79
CA PHE A 15 0.93 -26.14 -1.44
C PHE A 15 1.48 -27.39 -0.74
N TYR A 16 2.42 -27.19 0.18
CA TYR A 16 3.25 -28.16 0.91
C TYR A 16 4.61 -28.49 0.26
N GLU A 17 5.64 -27.77 0.70
CA GLU A 17 6.66 -28.34 1.58
C GLU A 17 7.52 -27.22 2.18
N CYS A 18 7.58 -27.24 3.52
CA CYS A 18 8.41 -26.38 4.35
C CYS A 18 9.65 -27.18 4.72
N GLU A 19 10.78 -26.92 4.08
CA GLU A 19 12.11 -27.30 4.56
C GLU A 19 13.07 -26.11 4.34
N ASP A 20 13.56 -25.59 5.47
CA ASP A 20 14.77 -24.80 5.68
C ASP A 20 15.31 -23.96 4.50
N ASN A 21 15.02 -22.64 4.56
CA ASN A 21 15.83 -21.45 4.14
C ASN A 21 15.05 -20.33 3.37
N LEU A 22 14.61 -19.27 4.07
CA LEU A 22 14.78 -17.79 3.83
C LEU A 22 14.25 -16.99 2.47
N LEU A 23 13.25 -16.00 2.53
CA LEU A 23 12.65 -14.62 1.97
C LEU A 23 11.15 -14.19 1.99
N SER A 24 10.78 -13.32 2.97
CA SER A 24 9.46 -12.89 3.44
C SER A 24 9.11 -11.60 2.75
N ILE A 25 8.42 -11.70 1.64
CA ILE A 25 7.74 -10.56 1.05
C ILE A 25 6.41 -11.09 0.50
N CYS A 26 5.30 -10.44 0.90
CA CYS A 26 4.07 -10.39 0.12
C CYS A 26 4.46 -10.09 -1.32
N GLN A 27 4.32 -11.07 -2.22
CA GLN A 27 4.70 -10.99 -3.63
C GLN A 27 4.31 -9.65 -4.26
N ILE A 28 5.26 -8.71 -4.31
CA ILE A 28 5.43 -7.94 -5.53
C ILE A 28 6.11 -8.93 -6.45
N LYS A 29 5.34 -9.49 -7.37
CA LYS A 29 5.91 -10.13 -8.55
C LYS A 29 6.59 -9.00 -9.33
N LEU A 30 7.79 -8.60 -8.89
CA LEU A 30 8.72 -7.84 -9.72
C LEU A 30 8.91 -8.72 -10.94
N HIS A 31 8.28 -8.33 -12.03
CA HIS A 31 8.47 -8.93 -13.33
C HIS A 31 9.86 -8.50 -13.81
N LEU A 32 10.91 -8.98 -13.13
CA LEU A 32 12.17 -9.29 -13.76
C LEU A 32 11.84 -10.37 -14.77
N SER A 33 11.40 -9.93 -15.94
CA SER A 33 11.20 -10.76 -17.11
C SER A 33 12.45 -11.64 -17.24
N LEU A 34 12.27 -12.95 -17.06
CA LEU A 34 13.19 -14.02 -17.45
C LEU A 34 14.41 -14.33 -16.56
N VAL A 35 14.56 -13.74 -15.38
CA VAL A 35 15.59 -14.21 -14.42
C VAL A 35 14.89 -14.72 -13.16
N PRO A 36 14.90 -16.04 -12.87
CA PRO A 36 14.47 -16.54 -11.57
C PRO A 36 15.22 -15.77 -10.49
N ILE A 37 14.55 -15.29 -9.45
CA ILE A 37 15.22 -14.50 -8.40
C ILE A 37 16.46 -15.26 -7.87
N LYS A 38 16.41 -16.60 -7.82
CA LYS A 38 17.54 -17.53 -7.55
C LYS A 38 18.81 -17.33 -8.41
N ALA A 39 18.70 -16.75 -9.60
CA ALA A 39 19.81 -16.48 -10.50
C ALA A 39 20.47 -15.11 -10.25
N LEU A 40 19.86 -14.27 -9.41
CA LEU A 40 20.50 -13.10 -8.82
C LEU A 40 21.11 -13.54 -7.49
N ALA A 41 22.40 -13.30 -7.28
CA ALA A 41 23.11 -13.63 -6.04
C ALA A 41 22.70 -12.70 -4.87
N LEU A 42 21.40 -12.50 -4.64
CA LEU A 42 20.86 -11.73 -3.53
C LEU A 42 20.49 -12.69 -2.40
N GLN A 43 20.67 -12.26 -1.16
CA GLN A 43 20.28 -13.02 0.02
C GLN A 43 18.92 -12.55 0.53
N TRP A 44 18.05 -13.50 0.87
CA TRP A 44 16.71 -13.18 1.33
C TRP A 44 16.19 -14.28 2.42
N CYS A 45 15.32 -13.99 3.49
CA CYS A 45 14.57 -14.60 4.72
C CYS A 45 12.94 -14.67 4.97
N THR A 46 12.18 -15.83 4.92
CA THR A 46 10.74 -16.03 4.45
C THR A 46 9.69 -15.91 5.52
N HIS A 47 8.52 -15.36 5.18
CA HIS A 47 7.38 -15.23 6.07
C HIS A 47 6.13 -14.94 5.25
N CYS A 48 5.08 -15.69 5.59
CA CYS A 48 3.76 -15.44 5.04
C CYS A 48 3.18 -14.17 5.68
N LEU A 49 2.44 -13.40 4.89
CA LEU A 49 1.70 -12.24 5.36
C LEU A 49 0.46 -12.06 4.48
N ASP A 50 -0.72 -12.11 5.09
CA ASP A 50 -1.95 -11.55 4.53
C ASP A 50 -2.36 -10.38 5.42
N ILE A 51 -2.34 -9.18 4.85
CA ILE A 51 -2.67 -7.97 5.60
C ILE A 51 -4.15 -7.94 6.05
N ASN A 52 -5.01 -8.72 5.40
CA ASN A 52 -6.41 -8.85 5.78
C ASN A 52 -6.65 -9.86 6.91
N ASP A 53 -5.63 -10.59 7.35
CA ASP A 53 -5.71 -11.52 8.47
C ASP A 53 -4.91 -10.97 9.67
N PRO A 54 -5.56 -10.46 10.72
CA PRO A 54 -4.89 -9.94 11.91
C PRO A 54 -3.97 -10.95 12.60
N ALA A 55 -4.25 -12.26 12.51
CA ALA A 55 -3.36 -13.29 13.06
C ALA A 55 -2.07 -13.41 12.24
N SER A 56 -2.18 -13.37 10.90
CA SER A 56 -1.03 -13.32 9.99
C SER A 56 -0.14 -12.10 10.25
N VAL A 57 -0.75 -10.92 10.40
CA VAL A 57 -0.05 -9.66 10.70
C VAL A 57 0.73 -9.75 12.02
N ARG A 58 0.08 -10.21 13.11
CA ARG A 58 0.74 -10.36 14.42
C ARG A 58 1.85 -11.40 14.41
N CYS A 59 1.64 -12.52 13.72
CA CYS A 59 2.65 -13.56 13.54
C CYS A 59 3.90 -12.99 12.84
N ALA A 60 3.73 -12.24 11.76
CA ALA A 60 4.83 -11.58 11.07
C ALA A 60 5.53 -10.54 11.95
N ARG A 61 4.78 -9.70 12.68
CA ARG A 61 5.34 -8.74 13.65
C ARG A 61 6.21 -9.45 14.69
N ASP A 62 5.72 -10.53 15.30
CA ASP A 62 6.43 -11.26 16.35
C ASP A 62 7.70 -11.91 15.80
N PHE A 63 7.65 -12.48 14.60
CA PHE A 63 8.84 -12.95 13.90
C PHE A 63 9.92 -11.87 13.76
N PHE A 64 9.56 -10.65 13.31
CA PHE A 64 10.54 -9.57 13.16
C PHE A 64 11.10 -9.09 14.50
N LYS A 65 10.26 -9.03 15.54
CA LYS A 65 10.71 -8.69 16.90
C LYS A 65 11.67 -9.72 17.45
N GLU A 66 11.34 -11.00 17.38
CA GLU A 66 12.13 -12.09 17.95
C GLU A 66 13.45 -12.28 17.20
N LYS A 67 13.41 -12.24 15.86
CA LYS A 67 14.58 -12.53 15.03
C LYS A 67 15.52 -11.34 14.87
N TYR A 68 15.00 -10.12 14.78
CA TYR A 68 15.78 -8.93 14.43
C TYR A 68 15.69 -7.79 15.44
N GLY A 69 14.96 -7.97 16.55
CA GLY A 69 14.75 -6.93 17.56
C GLY A 69 13.87 -5.76 17.09
N GLY A 70 13.15 -5.91 15.98
CA GLY A 70 12.35 -4.87 15.35
C GLY A 70 12.56 -4.79 13.84
N LEU A 71 12.10 -3.71 13.22
CA LEU A 71 12.14 -3.52 11.77
C LEU A 71 12.75 -2.17 11.39
N ASP A 72 13.67 -2.16 10.43
CA ASP A 72 14.33 -0.95 9.95
C ASP A 72 13.53 -0.26 8.82
N VAL A 73 12.94 -1.05 7.92
CA VAL A 73 12.20 -0.54 6.76
C VAL A 73 10.88 -1.29 6.59
N LEU A 74 9.77 -0.56 6.47
CA LEU A 74 8.46 -1.09 6.13
C LEU A 74 7.96 -0.48 4.82
N ILE A 75 7.59 -1.32 3.84
CA ILE A 75 6.94 -0.88 2.60
C ILE A 75 5.57 -1.52 2.50
N ASN A 76 4.53 -0.75 2.83
CA ASN A 76 3.13 -1.14 2.64
C ASN A 76 2.75 -1.00 1.16
N ASN A 77 3.08 -2.02 0.36
CA ASN A 77 2.78 -2.07 -1.06
C ASN A 77 1.48 -2.78 -1.42
N ALA A 78 1.07 -3.78 -0.62
CA ALA A 78 -0.06 -4.63 -0.93
C ALA A 78 -1.34 -3.81 -1.18
N ALA A 79 -1.98 -4.05 -2.32
CA ALA A 79 -3.19 -3.35 -2.73
C ALA A 79 -3.93 -4.15 -3.81
N ILE A 80 -5.23 -3.89 -3.92
CA ILE A 80 -6.09 -4.41 -4.99
C ILE A 80 -6.82 -3.27 -5.69
N ALA A 81 -7.28 -3.55 -6.91
CA ALA A 81 -8.16 -2.69 -7.67
C ALA A 81 -9.04 -3.55 -8.57
N PHE A 82 -10.32 -3.18 -8.71
CA PHE A 82 -11.17 -3.73 -9.75
C PHE A 82 -10.71 -3.23 -11.12
N LYS A 83 -10.97 -4.03 -12.16
CA LYS A 83 -10.64 -3.65 -13.53
C LYS A 83 -11.54 -2.50 -14.01
N VAL A 84 -11.03 -1.75 -14.98
CA VAL A 84 -11.86 -0.78 -15.69
C VAL A 84 -13.02 -1.55 -16.33
N ALA A 85 -14.25 -1.03 -16.17
CA ALA A 85 -15.49 -1.66 -16.63
C ALA A 85 -15.84 -3.02 -16.00
N ASP A 86 -15.30 -3.32 -14.82
CA ASP A 86 -15.77 -4.45 -14.01
C ASP A 86 -17.25 -4.28 -13.64
N SER A 87 -18.04 -5.36 -13.76
CA SER A 87 -19.49 -5.36 -13.55
C SER A 87 -19.91 -5.53 -12.09
N THR A 88 -18.97 -5.73 -11.17
CA THR A 88 -19.24 -5.82 -9.74
C THR A 88 -19.94 -4.55 -9.25
N PRO A 89 -21.02 -4.63 -8.46
CA PRO A 89 -21.70 -3.44 -7.93
C PRO A 89 -20.74 -2.49 -7.20
N PHE A 90 -20.86 -1.19 -7.41
CA PHE A 90 -19.91 -0.20 -6.89
C PHE A 90 -19.74 -0.24 -5.36
N GLY A 91 -20.82 -0.48 -4.62
CA GLY A 91 -20.76 -0.66 -3.16
C GLY A 91 -19.86 -1.82 -2.73
N ILE A 92 -19.90 -2.95 -3.46
CA ILE A 92 -19.00 -4.09 -3.22
C ILE A 92 -17.56 -3.74 -3.61
N GLN A 93 -17.39 -3.00 -4.71
CA GLN A 93 -16.05 -2.53 -5.08
C GLN A 93 -15.45 -1.63 -4.00
N ALA A 94 -16.24 -0.71 -3.44
CA ALA A 94 -15.84 0.17 -2.35
C ALA A 94 -15.43 -0.62 -1.11
N GLU A 95 -16.30 -1.51 -0.62
CA GLU A 95 -16.05 -2.34 0.56
C GLU A 95 -14.78 -3.18 0.42
N VAL A 96 -14.68 -3.97 -0.65
CA VAL A 96 -13.54 -4.89 -0.87
C VAL A 96 -12.23 -4.12 -1.02
N THR A 97 -12.25 -3.02 -1.78
CA THR A 97 -11.04 -2.23 -2.05
C THR A 97 -10.56 -1.51 -0.79
N LEU A 98 -11.45 -0.86 -0.03
CA LEU A 98 -11.05 -0.15 1.19
C LEU A 98 -10.63 -1.10 2.31
N ARG A 99 -11.25 -2.27 2.42
CA ARG A 99 -10.85 -3.32 3.37
C ARG A 99 -9.36 -3.62 3.27
N THR A 100 -8.86 -3.85 2.04
CA THR A 100 -7.44 -4.16 1.82
C THR A 100 -6.57 -2.90 1.81
N ASN A 101 -6.92 -1.91 1.00
CA ASN A 101 -6.00 -0.80 0.68
C ASN A 101 -5.90 0.23 1.81
N PHE A 102 -6.91 0.32 2.67
CA PHE A 102 -6.96 1.29 3.78
C PHE A 102 -6.97 0.58 5.13
N PHE A 103 -8.01 -0.18 5.46
CA PHE A 103 -8.17 -0.74 6.81
C PHE A 103 -7.07 -1.74 7.18
N ALA A 104 -6.81 -2.72 6.32
CA ALA A 104 -5.73 -3.67 6.54
C ALA A 104 -4.34 -3.01 6.55
N THR A 105 -4.13 -1.95 5.76
CA THR A 105 -2.87 -1.18 5.80
C THR A 105 -2.74 -0.35 7.07
N ARG A 106 -3.84 0.20 7.60
CA ARG A 106 -3.89 0.85 8.92
C ARG A 106 -3.54 -0.15 10.01
N ASP A 107 -4.12 -1.34 9.99
CA ASP A 107 -3.85 -2.37 10.99
C ASP A 107 -2.39 -2.86 10.91
N MET A 108 -1.83 -2.99 9.70
CA MET A 108 -0.39 -3.18 9.49
C MET A 108 0.44 -2.07 10.15
N CYS A 109 0.09 -0.80 9.96
CA CYS A 109 0.78 0.31 10.63
C CYS A 109 0.68 0.21 12.15
N ASN A 110 -0.51 -0.05 12.70
CA ASN A 110 -0.72 -0.14 14.14
C ASN A 110 0.10 -1.27 14.79
N GLU A 111 0.33 -2.37 14.08
CA GLU A 111 1.14 -3.49 14.57
C GLU A 111 2.64 -3.29 14.37
N PHE A 112 3.06 -2.66 13.27
CA PHE A 112 4.48 -2.56 12.91
C PHE A 112 5.16 -1.25 13.34
N LEU A 113 4.45 -0.11 13.39
CA LEU A 113 5.05 1.17 13.80
C LEU A 113 5.70 1.14 15.20
N PRO A 114 5.13 0.43 16.21
CA PRO A 114 5.78 0.30 17.51
C PRO A 114 7.13 -0.43 17.47
N ILE A 115 7.37 -1.25 16.45
CA ILE A 115 8.61 -2.04 16.33
C ILE A 115 9.60 -1.46 15.31
N ILE A 116 9.25 -0.34 14.67
CA ILE A 116 10.19 0.38 13.80
C ILE A 116 11.36 0.90 14.66
N LYS A 117 12.59 0.60 14.26
CA LYS A 117 13.79 1.03 14.98
C LYS A 117 14.10 2.53 14.75
N PRO A 118 14.90 3.16 15.62
CA PRO A 118 15.45 4.49 15.33
C PRO A 118 16.17 4.52 13.98
N GLY A 119 15.94 5.58 13.21
CA GLY A 119 16.37 5.70 11.82
C GLY A 119 15.54 4.87 10.85
N GLY A 120 14.38 4.36 11.26
CA GLY A 120 13.54 3.54 10.38
C GLY A 120 12.83 4.33 9.28
N ARG A 121 12.51 3.65 8.17
CA ARG A 121 11.74 4.24 7.05
C ARG A 121 10.45 3.46 6.82
N VAL A 122 9.35 4.19 6.69
CA VAL A 122 8.03 3.63 6.38
C VAL A 122 7.50 4.24 5.10
N VAL A 123 7.12 3.38 4.15
CA VAL A 123 6.64 3.78 2.83
C VAL A 123 5.27 3.18 2.59
N ASN A 124 4.27 4.04 2.46
CA ASN A 124 2.94 3.62 2.04
C ASN A 124 2.78 3.86 0.54
N VAL A 125 2.60 2.78 -0.23
CA VAL A 125 2.42 2.88 -1.68
C VAL A 125 0.97 3.28 -1.97
N SER A 126 0.77 4.59 -2.09
CA SER A 126 -0.47 5.22 -2.49
C SER A 126 -0.59 5.25 -4.02
N SER A 127 -1.22 6.29 -4.58
CA SER A 127 -1.39 6.48 -6.02
C SER A 127 -1.70 7.96 -6.30
N VAL A 128 -1.33 8.46 -7.48
CA VAL A 128 -1.84 9.76 -7.97
C VAL A 128 -3.37 9.81 -8.07
N MET A 129 -4.03 8.64 -8.09
CA MET A 129 -5.49 8.55 -7.98
C MET A 129 -6.03 9.08 -6.65
N SER A 130 -5.21 9.16 -5.60
CA SER A 130 -5.55 9.81 -4.33
C SER A 130 -5.82 11.31 -4.53
N SER A 131 -4.90 12.01 -5.21
CA SER A 131 -5.03 13.44 -5.53
C SER A 131 -6.17 13.69 -6.53
N PHE A 132 -6.39 12.78 -7.49
CA PHE A 132 -7.53 12.87 -8.39
C PHE A 132 -8.86 12.71 -7.62
N ALA A 133 -8.96 11.73 -6.73
CA ALA A 133 -10.13 11.55 -5.88
C ALA A 133 -10.37 12.79 -5.02
N LEU A 134 -9.32 13.32 -4.38
CA LEU A 134 -9.41 14.51 -3.54
C LEU A 134 -9.98 15.71 -4.30
N LYS A 135 -9.49 15.98 -5.51
CA LYS A 135 -9.99 17.08 -6.36
C LYS A 135 -11.46 16.94 -6.76
N ASN A 136 -11.99 15.71 -6.76
CA ASN A 136 -13.37 15.40 -7.10
C ASN A 136 -14.26 15.18 -5.87
N CYS A 137 -13.74 15.37 -4.66
CA CYS A 137 -14.56 15.45 -3.45
C CYS A 137 -15.27 16.82 -3.35
N SER A 138 -16.32 16.92 -2.54
CA SER A 138 -16.91 18.22 -2.16
C SER A 138 -15.90 19.11 -1.43
N SER A 139 -16.17 20.42 -1.37
CA SER A 139 -15.29 21.38 -0.70
C SER A 139 -15.09 21.06 0.79
N GLU A 140 -16.11 20.53 1.47
CA GLU A 140 -16.06 20.14 2.87
C GLU A 140 -15.14 18.93 3.08
N LEU A 141 -15.29 17.89 2.27
CA LEU A 141 -14.42 16.71 2.30
C LEU A 141 -12.99 17.08 1.96
N GLN A 142 -12.80 17.93 0.93
CA GLN A 142 -11.50 18.46 0.55
C GLN A 142 -10.81 19.19 1.71
N ALA A 143 -11.52 20.08 2.40
CA ALA A 143 -10.98 20.78 3.56
C ALA A 143 -10.59 19.79 4.67
N ARG A 144 -11.45 18.82 4.98
CA ARG A 144 -11.18 17.83 6.02
C ARG A 144 -9.95 16.97 5.72
N PHE A 145 -9.81 16.47 4.50
CA PHE A 145 -8.67 15.62 4.09
C PHE A 145 -7.34 16.36 3.94
N ARG A 146 -7.36 17.70 3.83
CA ARG A 146 -6.14 18.51 3.83
C ARG A 146 -5.70 18.94 5.22
N SER A 147 -6.64 18.99 6.17
CA SER A 147 -6.38 19.55 7.49
C SER A 147 -5.23 18.86 8.22
N ASP A 148 -4.47 19.66 8.96
CA ASP A 148 -3.38 19.17 9.80
C ASP A 148 -3.84 18.64 11.17
N ASP A 149 -5.12 18.81 11.49
CA ASP A 149 -5.73 18.35 12.75
C ASP A 149 -6.58 17.07 12.61
N ILE A 150 -6.66 16.48 11.41
CA ILE A 150 -7.43 15.23 11.23
C ILE A 150 -6.85 14.11 12.08
N THR A 151 -7.73 13.47 12.84
CA THR A 151 -7.41 12.31 13.67
C THR A 151 -7.57 11.01 12.90
N GLU A 152 -6.92 9.95 13.36
CA GLU A 152 -7.07 8.62 12.75
C GLU A 152 -8.53 8.15 12.84
N GLU A 153 -9.18 8.40 13.99
CA GLU A 153 -10.57 8.06 14.26
C GLU A 153 -11.52 8.76 13.29
N GLU A 154 -11.35 10.06 13.06
CA GLU A 154 -12.14 10.80 12.07
C GLU A 154 -11.92 10.29 10.65
N LEU A 155 -10.67 10.00 10.28
CA LEU A 155 -10.37 9.44 8.97
C LEU A 155 -11.03 8.07 8.77
N VAL A 156 -10.99 7.21 9.79
CA VAL A 156 -11.67 5.91 9.80
C VAL A 156 -13.17 6.08 9.61
N MET A 157 -13.81 6.99 10.37
CA MET A 157 -15.24 7.28 10.20
C MET A 157 -15.58 7.79 8.80
N LEU A 158 -14.72 8.61 8.18
CA LEU A 158 -14.91 9.07 6.80
C LEU A 158 -14.80 7.93 5.78
N MET A 159 -13.85 7.01 5.96
CA MET A 159 -13.68 5.87 5.07
C MET A 159 -14.84 4.87 5.19
N GLU A 160 -15.31 4.60 6.41
CA GLU A 160 -16.51 3.79 6.65
C GLU A 160 -17.76 4.44 6.05
N LYS A 161 -17.91 5.76 6.22
CA LYS A 161 -19.02 6.53 5.64
C LYS A 161 -19.04 6.43 4.11
N PHE A 162 -17.89 6.53 3.44
CA PHE A 162 -17.80 6.33 2.00
C PHE A 162 -18.32 4.95 1.57
N VAL A 163 -17.91 3.87 2.27
CA VAL A 163 -18.39 2.51 1.96
C VAL A 163 -19.90 2.41 2.12
N GLN A 164 -20.45 2.92 3.23
CA GLN A 164 -21.88 2.89 3.49
C GLN A 164 -22.69 3.68 2.45
N GLU A 165 -22.23 4.87 2.06
CA GLU A 165 -22.90 5.70 1.05
C GLU A 165 -22.75 5.10 -0.36
N ALA A 166 -21.64 4.43 -0.66
CA ALA A 166 -21.45 3.69 -1.92
C ALA A 166 -22.36 2.46 -2.01
N GLN A 167 -22.56 1.73 -0.91
CA GLN A 167 -23.51 0.60 -0.83
C GLN A 167 -24.96 1.04 -1.07
N LYS A 168 -25.32 2.26 -0.66
CA LYS A 168 -26.64 2.86 -0.90
C LYS A 168 -26.77 3.50 -2.30
N GLY A 169 -25.66 3.66 -3.03
CA GLY A 169 -25.64 4.37 -4.30
C GLY A 169 -25.81 5.90 -4.16
N GLU A 170 -25.51 6.44 -2.99
CA GLU A 170 -25.70 7.86 -2.64
C GLU A 170 -24.39 8.67 -2.61
N HIS A 171 -23.24 8.02 -2.80
CA HIS A 171 -21.91 8.61 -2.55
C HIS A 171 -21.65 9.88 -3.37
N THR A 172 -22.08 9.94 -4.64
CA THR A 172 -21.87 11.13 -5.48
C THR A 172 -22.70 12.32 -5.01
N GLN A 173 -23.97 12.11 -4.60
CA GLN A 173 -24.79 13.19 -4.03
C GLN A 173 -24.27 13.66 -2.67
N LYS A 174 -23.53 12.79 -1.95
CA LYS A 174 -22.85 13.09 -0.69
C LYS A 174 -21.47 13.71 -0.86
N GLY A 175 -21.05 13.98 -2.10
CA GLY A 175 -19.82 14.69 -2.40
C GLY A 175 -18.58 13.82 -2.57
N TRP A 176 -18.72 12.49 -2.65
CA TRP A 176 -17.61 11.59 -2.95
C TRP A 176 -17.38 11.42 -4.45
N PRO A 177 -16.14 11.17 -4.87
CA PRO A 177 -15.85 10.83 -6.25
C PRO A 177 -16.30 9.39 -6.56
N ASN A 178 -16.59 9.12 -7.83
CA ASN A 178 -17.02 7.79 -8.28
C ASN A 178 -15.83 6.84 -8.53
N THR A 179 -14.96 6.66 -7.53
CA THR A 179 -13.79 5.76 -7.62
C THR A 179 -13.41 5.14 -6.28
N ALA A 180 -13.73 3.86 -6.08
CA ALA A 180 -13.38 3.11 -4.87
C ALA A 180 -11.86 3.06 -4.64
N TYR A 181 -11.09 2.77 -5.70
CA TYR A 181 -9.63 2.74 -5.63
C TYR A 181 -9.05 4.11 -5.28
N GLY A 182 -9.51 5.17 -5.94
CA GLY A 182 -9.06 6.53 -5.67
C GLY A 182 -9.31 6.94 -4.22
N VAL A 183 -10.52 6.68 -3.68
CA VAL A 183 -10.84 6.97 -2.28
C VAL A 183 -9.99 6.13 -1.32
N SER A 184 -9.76 4.85 -1.61
CA SER A 184 -8.89 4.02 -0.76
C SER A 184 -7.45 4.56 -0.66
N LYS A 185 -6.91 5.08 -1.77
CA LYS A 185 -5.57 5.69 -1.82
C LYS A 185 -5.55 7.10 -1.25
N LEU A 186 -6.66 7.85 -1.35
CA LEU A 186 -6.86 9.09 -0.61
C LEU A 186 -6.76 8.83 0.90
N GLY A 187 -7.53 7.87 1.42
CA GLY A 187 -7.47 7.46 2.82
C GLY A 187 -6.05 7.10 3.25
N LEU A 188 -5.35 6.28 2.47
CA LEU A 188 -3.97 5.89 2.77
C LEU A 188 -2.99 7.08 2.79
N THR A 189 -3.18 8.07 1.91
CA THR A 189 -2.33 9.27 1.87
C THR A 189 -2.54 10.15 3.10
N VAL A 190 -3.80 10.31 3.52
CA VAL A 190 -4.12 11.07 4.73
C VAL A 190 -3.65 10.32 5.98
N LEU A 191 -3.79 8.99 6.02
CA LEU A 191 -3.24 8.16 7.10
C LEU A 191 -1.73 8.37 7.24
N SER A 192 -0.98 8.38 6.13
CA SER A 192 0.46 8.67 6.19
C SER A 192 0.78 10.05 6.80
N ARG A 193 -0.04 11.07 6.54
CA ARG A 193 0.14 12.39 7.16
C ARG A 193 -0.11 12.33 8.67
N ILE A 194 -1.16 11.63 9.09
CA ILE A 194 -1.50 11.44 10.51
C ILE A 194 -0.38 10.70 11.23
N GLU A 195 0.07 9.58 10.68
CA GLU A 195 1.09 8.72 11.26
C GLU A 195 2.44 9.40 11.39
N ALA A 196 2.82 10.20 10.38
CA ALA A 196 4.01 11.02 10.46
C ALA A 196 3.92 12.04 11.63
N ARG A 197 2.80 12.75 11.77
CA ARG A 197 2.59 13.65 12.92
C ARG A 197 2.65 12.89 14.26
N ARG A 198 2.04 11.70 14.33
CA ARG A 198 2.07 10.83 15.52
C ARG A 198 3.50 10.45 15.88
N LEU A 199 4.29 9.94 14.93
CA LEU A 199 5.71 9.61 15.13
C LEU A 199 6.52 10.80 15.60
N ARG A 200 6.30 12.00 15.03
CA ARG A 200 6.99 13.22 15.44
C ARG A 200 6.66 13.62 16.88
N LYS A 201 5.44 13.38 17.34
CA LYS A 201 4.98 13.67 18.70
C LYS A 201 5.47 12.64 19.71
N GLU A 202 5.36 11.36 19.38
CA GLU A 202 5.55 10.24 20.33
C GLU A 202 6.99 9.72 20.33
N ARG A 203 7.72 9.84 19.21
CA ARG A 203 9.08 9.33 19.03
C ARG A 203 10.03 10.38 18.42
N PRO A 204 10.11 11.62 18.97
CA PRO A 204 10.82 12.74 18.34
C PRO A 204 12.32 12.53 18.15
N GLY A 205 12.96 11.69 18.98
CA GLY A 205 14.40 11.40 18.89
C GLY A 205 14.76 10.27 17.94
N ASP A 206 13.78 9.47 17.50
CA ASP A 206 14.05 8.24 16.77
C ASP A 206 14.31 8.47 15.28
N GLN A 207 14.11 9.68 14.74
CA GLN A 207 14.37 10.01 13.34
C GLN A 207 13.71 9.04 12.33
N ILE A 208 12.49 8.58 12.65
CA ILE A 208 11.71 7.73 11.76
C ILE A 208 11.04 8.60 10.70
N LEU A 209 11.17 8.22 9.43
CA LEU A 209 10.53 8.92 8.31
C LEU A 209 9.42 8.06 7.72
N LEU A 210 8.23 8.64 7.58
CA LEU A 210 7.07 7.98 6.99
C LEU A 210 6.50 8.84 5.88
N ASN A 211 6.32 8.27 4.68
CA ASN A 211 5.75 8.98 3.53
C ASN A 211 4.79 8.09 2.73
N ALA A 212 3.81 8.73 2.10
CA ALA A 212 3.05 8.13 1.03
C ALA A 212 3.75 8.37 -0.31
N CYS A 213 3.59 7.47 -1.27
CA CYS A 213 4.12 7.70 -2.62
C CYS A 213 3.25 7.15 -3.75
N CYS A 214 3.53 7.58 -4.97
CA CYS A 214 3.02 6.96 -6.18
C CYS A 214 4.17 6.34 -7.00
N PRO A 215 4.05 5.06 -7.41
CA PRO A 215 5.05 4.42 -8.27
C PRO A 215 4.90 4.79 -9.77
N GLY A 216 3.89 5.59 -10.13
CA GLY A 216 3.49 5.84 -11.51
C GLY A 216 2.56 4.76 -12.07
N TRP A 217 2.35 4.75 -13.38
CA TRP A 217 1.50 3.77 -14.05
C TRP A 217 2.33 2.57 -14.51
N VAL A 218 2.34 1.50 -13.71
CA VAL A 218 3.30 0.39 -13.81
C VAL A 218 2.68 -0.86 -14.42
N ARG A 219 3.38 -1.50 -15.39
CA ARG A 219 2.97 -2.74 -16.06
C ARG A 219 2.98 -3.88 -15.06
N THR A 220 1.79 -4.22 -14.58
CA THR A 220 1.51 -5.25 -13.58
C THR A 220 0.19 -5.91 -13.92
N ASP A 221 -0.11 -7.03 -13.26
CA ASP A 221 -1.44 -7.66 -13.36
C ASP A 221 -2.56 -6.70 -12.98
N MET A 222 -2.30 -5.69 -12.13
CA MET A 222 -3.28 -4.65 -11.78
C MET A 222 -3.55 -3.69 -12.95
N ALA A 223 -2.50 -3.08 -13.53
CA ALA A 223 -2.65 -2.00 -14.50
C ALA A 223 -2.69 -2.44 -15.98
N GLY A 224 -2.23 -3.66 -16.28
CA GLY A 224 -2.15 -4.20 -17.63
C GLY A 224 -0.89 -3.80 -18.40
N PRO A 225 -0.71 -4.32 -19.63
CA PRO A 225 0.51 -4.16 -20.42
C PRO A 225 0.70 -2.74 -21.00
N ASN A 226 -0.38 -1.95 -21.09
CA ASN A 226 -0.35 -0.60 -21.65
C ASN A 226 0.18 0.47 -20.69
N ALA A 227 0.52 0.10 -19.46
CA ALA A 227 1.10 1.04 -18.50
C ALA A 227 2.48 1.52 -18.96
N THR A 228 2.84 2.76 -18.61
CA THR A 228 4.04 3.43 -19.14
C THR A 228 5.34 2.91 -18.52
N LYS A 229 5.32 2.45 -17.27
CA LYS A 229 6.52 2.03 -16.52
C LYS A 229 6.67 0.52 -16.39
N SER A 230 7.90 0.02 -16.34
CA SER A 230 8.23 -1.33 -15.88
C SER A 230 8.12 -1.44 -14.36
N PRO A 231 8.04 -2.65 -13.79
CA PRO A 231 8.13 -2.84 -12.34
C PRO A 231 9.39 -2.22 -11.71
N ASP A 232 10.54 -2.30 -12.39
CA ASP A 232 11.79 -1.69 -11.91
C ASP A 232 11.69 -0.16 -11.86
N GLU A 233 11.14 0.46 -12.91
CA GLU A 233 10.89 1.91 -12.95
C GLU A 233 9.86 2.35 -11.90
N GLY A 234 8.87 1.50 -11.62
CA GLY A 234 7.87 1.71 -10.58
C GLY A 234 8.44 1.64 -9.16
N ALA A 235 9.44 0.79 -8.93
CA ALA A 235 10.08 0.61 -7.63
C ALA A 235 10.97 1.79 -7.21
N VAL A 236 11.36 2.65 -8.16
CA VAL A 236 12.33 3.74 -7.92
C VAL A 236 11.91 4.70 -6.79
N THR A 237 10.66 5.18 -6.77
CA THR A 237 10.22 6.13 -5.72
C THR A 237 10.05 5.45 -4.36
N PRO A 238 9.39 4.28 -4.25
CA PRO A 238 9.34 3.53 -2.99
C PRO A 238 10.72 3.23 -2.41
N VAL A 239 11.67 2.75 -3.24
CA VAL A 239 13.04 2.44 -2.80
C VAL A 239 13.81 3.70 -2.41
N TYR A 240 13.64 4.81 -3.13
CA TYR A 240 14.22 6.11 -2.75
C TYR A 240 13.80 6.53 -1.34
N LEU A 241 12.50 6.39 -1.00
CA LEU A 241 12.00 6.74 0.32
C LEU A 241 12.47 5.77 1.41
N ALA A 242 12.53 4.48 1.09
CA ALA A 242 13.03 3.45 1.99
C ALA A 242 14.52 3.64 2.35
N LEU A 243 15.30 4.23 1.45
CA LEU A 243 16.74 4.42 1.57
C LEU A 243 17.17 5.88 1.80
N LEU A 244 16.26 6.74 2.27
CA LEU A 244 16.64 8.10 2.66
C LEU A 244 17.84 8.05 3.61
N PRO A 245 18.88 8.89 3.47
CA PRO A 245 20.10 8.78 4.29
C PRO A 245 19.85 9.03 5.77
N PRO A 246 20.57 8.38 6.70
CA PRO A 246 20.53 8.71 8.12
C PRO A 246 20.77 10.22 8.36
N GLY A 247 20.09 10.80 9.35
CA GLY A 247 20.23 12.23 9.71
C GLY A 247 19.35 13.19 8.90
N VAL A 248 18.72 12.77 7.80
CA VAL A 248 17.75 13.62 7.10
C VAL A 248 16.42 13.66 7.84
N SER A 249 15.78 14.83 7.88
CA SER A 249 14.48 15.03 8.52
C SER A 249 13.31 15.05 7.53
N GLU A 250 13.59 15.16 6.23
CA GLU A 250 12.60 15.29 5.17
C GLU A 250 12.96 14.43 3.95
N PRO A 251 11.97 14.00 3.14
CA PRO A 251 10.53 14.20 3.34
C PRO A 251 9.97 13.39 4.51
N HIS A 252 9.00 13.98 5.23
CA HIS A 252 8.24 13.34 6.29
C HIS A 252 6.76 13.76 6.24
N GLY A 253 5.84 12.79 6.25
CA GLY A 253 4.41 13.03 6.12
C GLY A 253 3.99 13.56 4.75
N GLN A 254 4.81 13.33 3.71
CA GLN A 254 4.59 13.84 2.37
C GLN A 254 3.95 12.81 1.45
N PHE A 255 3.32 13.29 0.37
CA PHE A 255 2.99 12.48 -0.80
C PHE A 255 4.06 12.70 -1.87
N VAL A 256 4.75 11.64 -2.30
CA VAL A 256 5.93 11.74 -3.19
C VAL A 256 5.71 10.97 -4.49
N SER A 257 6.06 11.57 -5.62
CA SER A 257 6.04 10.92 -6.94
C SER A 257 7.25 11.39 -7.75
N GLU A 258 7.88 10.48 -8.49
CA GLU A 258 9.15 10.74 -9.20
C GLU A 258 10.25 11.35 -8.29
N LYS A 259 10.32 10.88 -7.03
CA LYS A 259 11.19 11.43 -5.98
C LYS A 259 10.95 12.92 -5.65
N GLN A 260 9.83 13.49 -6.06
CA GLN A 260 9.44 14.87 -5.80
C GLN A 260 8.21 14.92 -4.88
N VAL A 261 8.25 15.81 -3.89
CA VAL A 261 7.10 16.10 -3.03
C VAL A 261 5.99 16.73 -3.87
N GLN A 262 4.80 16.18 -3.76
CA GLN A 262 3.60 16.63 -4.44
C GLN A 262 2.73 17.45 -3.48
N VAL A 263 2.07 18.48 -4.01
CA VAL A 263 1.09 19.25 -3.24
C VAL A 263 -0.14 18.39 -2.98
N TRP A 264 -0.58 18.34 -1.72
CA TRP A 264 -1.79 17.68 -1.25
C TRP A 264 -2.91 18.71 -1.07
#